data_AF-A0A2A9DM01-F1
#
_entry.id   AF-A0A2A9DM01-F1
#
_cell.length_a   1.000
_cell.length_b   1.000
_cell.length_c   1.000
_cell.angle_alpha   90.00
_cell.angle_beta   90.00
_cell.angle_gamma   90.00
#
_symmetry.space_group_name_H-M   'P 1'
#
loop_
_entity.id
_entity.type
_entity.pdbx_description
1 polymer ?
#
loop_
_entity_poly.entity_id
_entity_poly.type
_entity_poly.pdbx_seq_one_letter_code
_entity_poly.pdbx_strand_id
1 'polypeptide(L)'
;MRKLIAGASATAMACALAACTTPTEPAAPSTTTVTALTTVTAMPGPCTPELITNDGYQYEEFVMFCDGTWKYAGQPASDHTWFARWDGTSWVPYAKDGAHSMSALPCYNPETLRNEGLPEAIIQKYQNIGPICADSPNA
;
A
#
# COMPACT_ATOMS: atom_id res chain seq x y z
N MET A 1 53.37 -20.80 20.53
CA MET A 1 51.91 -20.54 20.53
C MET A 1 51.28 -21.28 19.35
N ARG A 2 49.98 -21.62 19.45
CA ARG A 2 49.29 -22.77 18.85
C ARG A 2 49.29 -22.87 17.30
N LYS A 3 49.76 -24.04 16.84
CA LYS A 3 49.27 -24.97 15.77
C LYS A 3 47.94 -24.59 15.06
N LEU A 4 47.90 -24.50 13.71
CA LEU A 4 47.65 -25.56 12.68
C LEU A 4 46.12 -25.93 12.61
N ILE A 5 45.39 -26.15 11.51
CA ILE A 5 45.59 -26.49 10.09
C ILE A 5 44.27 -26.22 9.33
N ALA A 6 44.37 -25.80 8.06
CA ALA A 6 43.29 -25.88 7.07
C ALA A 6 43.10 -27.32 6.59
N GLY A 7 41.86 -27.83 6.57
CA GLY A 7 41.56 -29.19 6.11
C GLY A 7 40.37 -29.19 5.15
N ALA A 8 40.66 -29.14 3.85
CA ALA A 8 39.78 -29.68 2.82
C ALA A 8 40.03 -31.19 2.73
N SER A 9 38.99 -32.01 2.72
CA SER A 9 39.00 -33.29 2.01
C SER A 9 37.61 -33.86 1.84
N ALA A 10 37.39 -34.37 0.63
CA ALA A 10 36.16 -34.90 0.07
C ALA A 10 35.72 -36.21 0.73
N THR A 11 34.41 -36.48 0.68
CA THR A 11 33.92 -37.87 0.62
C THR A 11 32.75 -37.93 -0.34
N ALA A 12 32.99 -38.54 -1.50
CA ALA A 12 31.94 -39.06 -2.37
C ALA A 12 31.54 -40.45 -1.86
N MET A 13 30.24 -40.75 -1.82
CA MET A 13 29.78 -42.13 -1.68
C MET A 13 28.49 -42.33 -2.48
N ALA A 14 28.61 -43.09 -3.57
CA ALA A 14 27.53 -43.64 -4.35
C ALA A 14 27.45 -45.15 -4.11
N CYS A 15 26.26 -45.65 -3.79
CA CYS A 15 25.79 -47.05 -3.81
C CYS A 15 24.32 -47.02 -3.38
N ALA A 16 23.37 -47.82 -3.83
CA ALA A 16 23.31 -48.89 -4.83
C ALA A 16 21.81 -49.14 -5.11
N LEU A 17 21.51 -49.82 -6.22
CA LEU A 17 20.18 -50.26 -6.65
C LEU A 17 19.54 -51.23 -5.63
N ALA A 18 18.31 -50.94 -5.19
CA ALA A 18 17.39 -51.93 -4.63
C ALA A 18 15.94 -51.53 -4.93
N ALA A 19 15.24 -52.37 -5.68
CA ALA A 19 13.82 -52.23 -5.98
C ALA A 19 13.00 -52.24 -4.67
N CYS A 20 12.32 -51.15 -4.36
CA CYS A 20 11.35 -51.10 -3.26
C CYS A 20 9.95 -51.23 -3.86
N THR A 21 9.36 -52.41 -3.70
CA THR A 21 7.94 -52.65 -3.91
C THR A 21 7.14 -51.73 -3.00
N THR A 22 6.31 -50.87 -3.57
CA THR A 22 5.34 -50.05 -2.84
C THR A 22 4.15 -50.91 -2.41
N PRO A 23 3.70 -50.85 -1.14
CA PRO A 23 2.47 -51.50 -0.72
C PRO A 23 1.27 -50.74 -1.28
N THR A 24 0.36 -51.45 -1.94
CA THR A 24 -0.95 -50.93 -2.37
C THR A 24 -1.82 -50.73 -1.13
N GLU A 25 -1.93 -49.48 -0.67
CA GLU A 25 -2.86 -49.07 0.38
C GLU A 25 -4.30 -49.01 -0.19
N PRO A 26 -5.31 -49.62 0.48
CA PRO A 26 -6.68 -49.59 0.00
C PRO A 26 -7.20 -48.15 -0.09
N ALA A 27 -7.74 -47.78 -1.26
CA ALA A 27 -8.34 -46.48 -1.49
C ALA A 27 -9.50 -46.24 -0.49
N ALA A 28 -9.28 -45.35 0.48
CA ALA A 28 -10.34 -44.80 1.30
C ALA A 28 -11.34 -44.04 0.40
N PRO A 29 -12.66 -44.11 0.67
CA PRO A 29 -13.63 -43.34 -0.08
C PRO A 29 -13.40 -41.84 0.16
N SER A 30 -12.82 -41.15 -0.82
CA SER A 30 -12.71 -39.70 -0.84
C SER A 30 -14.12 -39.11 -0.85
N THR A 31 -14.56 -38.62 0.31
CA THR A 31 -15.79 -37.85 0.43
C THR A 31 -15.49 -36.44 -0.09
N THR A 32 -15.82 -36.18 -1.35
CA THR A 32 -15.69 -34.84 -1.94
C THR A 32 -16.78 -33.95 -1.37
N THR A 33 -16.44 -33.18 -0.34
CA THR A 33 -17.29 -32.09 0.13
C THR A 33 -17.29 -31.00 -0.95
N VAL A 34 -18.42 -30.87 -1.67
CA VAL A 34 -18.59 -29.79 -2.65
C VAL A 34 -18.89 -28.52 -1.87
N THR A 35 -17.85 -27.74 -1.58
CA THR A 35 -17.98 -26.37 -1.08
C THR A 35 -18.58 -25.53 -2.19
N ALA A 36 -19.87 -25.19 -2.06
CA ALA A 36 -20.50 -24.22 -2.93
C ALA A 36 -19.76 -22.87 -2.80
N LEU A 37 -19.08 -22.44 -3.88
CA LEU A 37 -18.51 -21.10 -3.96
C LEU A 37 -19.67 -20.09 -4.05
N THR A 38 -19.91 -19.36 -2.98
CA THR A 38 -20.68 -18.12 -3.06
C THR A 38 -19.76 -17.04 -3.62
N THR A 39 -20.03 -16.60 -4.84
CA THR A 39 -19.35 -15.44 -5.43
C THR A 39 -19.88 -14.19 -4.73
N VAL A 40 -19.17 -13.73 -3.70
CA VAL A 40 -19.42 -12.41 -3.13
C VAL A 40 -18.76 -11.40 -4.07
N THR A 41 -19.56 -10.65 -4.82
CA THR A 41 -19.05 -9.51 -5.58
C THR A 41 -18.47 -8.52 -4.57
N ALA A 42 -17.14 -8.43 -4.49
CA ALA A 42 -16.48 -7.44 -3.66
C ALA A 42 -16.91 -6.04 -4.11
N MET A 43 -17.30 -5.21 -3.16
CA MET A 43 -17.61 -3.80 -3.44
C MET A 43 -16.36 -3.16 -4.07
N PRO A 44 -16.51 -2.32 -5.12
CA PRO A 44 -15.37 -1.63 -5.71
C PRO A 44 -14.61 -0.86 -4.62
N GLY A 45 -13.28 -0.96 -4.68
CA GLY A 45 -12.42 -0.26 -3.74
C GLY A 45 -12.47 1.26 -3.97
N PRO A 46 -12.12 2.08 -2.97
CA PRO A 46 -12.20 3.54 -3.06
C PRO A 46 -11.31 4.20 -4.12
N CYS A 47 -10.32 3.49 -4.66
CA CYS A 47 -9.48 3.95 -5.76
C CYS A 47 -9.95 3.50 -7.16
N THR A 48 -11.10 2.85 -7.29
CA THR A 48 -11.63 2.49 -8.62
C THR A 48 -12.27 3.71 -9.27
N PRO A 49 -12.34 3.77 -10.62
CA PRO A 49 -12.91 4.92 -11.34
C PRO A 49 -14.32 5.32 -10.88
N GLU A 50 -15.11 4.37 -10.38
CA GLU A 50 -16.47 4.61 -9.90
C GLU A 50 -16.52 5.41 -8.60
N LEU A 51 -15.49 5.30 -7.74
CA LEU A 51 -15.48 5.90 -6.40
C LEU A 51 -14.35 6.90 -6.18
N ILE A 52 -13.36 6.97 -7.07
CA ILE A 52 -12.15 7.79 -6.87
C ILE A 52 -12.45 9.30 -6.88
N THR A 53 -13.50 9.72 -7.59
CA THR A 53 -13.97 11.11 -7.69
C THR A 53 -15.32 11.25 -6.98
N ASN A 54 -15.34 11.74 -5.75
CA ASN A 54 -16.55 12.07 -4.99
C ASN A 54 -16.20 12.67 -3.62
N ASP A 55 -15.45 13.77 -3.60
CA ASP A 55 -15.11 14.48 -2.35
C ASP A 55 -15.82 15.83 -2.20
N GLY A 56 -16.89 16.05 -2.97
CA GLY A 56 -17.73 17.24 -2.87
C GLY A 56 -17.29 18.41 -3.73
N TYR A 57 -16.17 18.30 -4.46
CA TYR A 57 -15.78 19.29 -5.46
C TYR A 57 -16.58 19.15 -6.76
N GLN A 58 -16.83 20.27 -7.44
CA GLN A 58 -17.69 20.36 -8.64
C GLN A 58 -16.89 20.35 -9.96
N TYR A 59 -15.58 20.12 -9.89
CA TYR A 59 -14.69 20.11 -11.05
C TYR A 59 -14.15 18.69 -11.29
N GLU A 60 -13.60 18.48 -12.49
CA GLU A 60 -12.84 17.26 -12.78
C GLU A 60 -11.63 17.16 -11.84
N GLU A 61 -11.38 15.97 -11.30
CA GLU A 61 -10.25 15.70 -10.43
C GLU A 61 -9.17 14.94 -11.18
N PHE A 62 -7.92 15.38 -11.07
CA PHE A 62 -6.75 14.60 -11.42
C PHE A 62 -6.13 13.98 -10.16
N VAL A 63 -6.25 12.66 -10.02
CA VAL A 63 -5.78 11.93 -8.84
C VAL A 63 -4.32 11.50 -9.03
N MET A 64 -3.44 12.01 -8.17
CA MET A 64 -2.00 11.78 -8.22
C MET A 64 -1.53 10.64 -7.32
N PHE A 65 -2.31 10.31 -6.28
CA PHE A 65 -2.06 9.21 -5.36
C PHE A 65 -3.40 8.72 -4.79
N CYS A 66 -3.52 7.40 -4.62
CA CYS A 66 -4.63 6.76 -3.92
C CYS A 66 -4.15 5.39 -3.39
N ASP A 67 -4.28 5.16 -2.08
CA ASP A 67 -4.00 3.85 -1.44
C ASP A 67 -5.26 3.19 -0.85
N GLY A 68 -6.39 3.86 -0.98
CA GLY A 68 -7.71 3.43 -0.52
C GLY A 68 -8.04 3.83 0.90
N THR A 69 -7.11 4.46 1.62
CA THR A 69 -7.38 5.22 2.85
C THR A 69 -7.26 6.72 2.57
N TRP A 70 -6.25 7.08 1.79
CA TRP A 70 -5.91 8.43 1.42
C TRP A 70 -5.91 8.58 -0.10
N LYS A 71 -6.25 9.78 -0.56
CA LYS A 71 -5.93 10.24 -1.91
C LYS A 71 -5.33 11.63 -1.87
N TYR A 72 -4.53 11.92 -2.89
CA TYR A 72 -4.06 13.27 -3.21
C TYR A 72 -4.50 13.61 -4.63
N ALA A 73 -5.24 14.70 -4.76
CA ALA A 73 -5.88 15.11 -6.00
C ALA A 73 -5.65 16.60 -6.28
N GLY A 74 -5.91 17.00 -7.51
CA GLY A 74 -5.83 18.37 -7.96
C GLY A 74 -6.84 18.68 -9.04
N GLN A 75 -7.13 19.96 -9.24
CA GLN A 75 -7.96 20.42 -10.34
C GLN A 75 -7.07 20.58 -11.59
N PRO A 76 -7.42 19.98 -12.74
CA PRO A 76 -6.70 20.18 -13.99
C PRO A 76 -6.55 21.67 -14.35
N ALA A 77 -5.39 22.04 -14.88
CA ALA A 77 -5.05 23.42 -15.25
C ALA A 77 -5.18 24.46 -14.12
N SER A 78 -5.07 24.01 -12.86
CA SER A 78 -5.04 24.84 -11.66
C SER A 78 -3.90 24.38 -10.74
N ASP A 79 -3.54 25.24 -9.79
CA ASP A 79 -2.66 24.92 -8.66
C ASP A 79 -3.44 24.37 -7.46
N HIS A 80 -4.77 24.29 -7.55
CA HIS A 80 -5.64 23.76 -6.50
C HIS A 80 -5.43 22.26 -6.31
N THR A 81 -4.97 21.87 -5.12
CA THR A 81 -4.65 20.49 -4.74
C THR A 81 -5.10 20.20 -3.32
N TRP A 82 -5.43 18.95 -3.01
CA TRP A 82 -5.89 18.57 -1.67
C TRP A 82 -5.67 17.09 -1.36
N PHE A 83 -5.58 16.79 -0.07
CA PHE A 83 -5.72 15.43 0.43
C PHE A 83 -7.19 15.15 0.76
N ALA A 84 -7.61 13.91 0.58
CA ALA A 84 -8.89 13.43 1.06
C ALA A 84 -8.74 12.05 1.69
N ARG A 85 -9.62 11.73 2.64
CA ARG A 85 -9.62 10.47 3.38
C ARG A 85 -10.91 9.71 3.14
N TRP A 86 -10.82 8.40 2.97
CA TRP A 86 -11.98 7.54 2.81
C TRP A 86 -12.65 7.30 4.17
N ASP A 87 -13.95 7.57 4.26
CA ASP A 87 -14.74 7.35 5.48
C ASP A 87 -15.42 5.97 5.54
N GLY A 88 -15.26 5.16 4.48
CA GLY A 88 -15.96 3.89 4.28
C GLY A 88 -16.98 3.92 3.15
N THR A 89 -17.48 5.11 2.78
CA THR A 89 -18.55 5.33 1.79
C THR A 89 -18.19 6.39 0.75
N SER A 90 -17.48 7.44 1.16
CA SER A 90 -17.12 8.57 0.32
C SER A 90 -15.73 9.12 0.68
N TRP A 91 -15.15 9.86 -0.26
CA TRP A 91 -13.96 10.65 0.02
C TRP A 91 -14.35 11.92 0.75
N VAL A 92 -13.64 12.24 1.81
CA VAL A 92 -13.87 13.46 2.59
C VAL A 92 -12.61 14.33 2.47
N PRO A 93 -12.71 15.58 1.99
CA PRO A 93 -11.57 16.49 1.95
C PRO A 93 -10.93 16.60 3.34
N TYR A 94 -9.62 16.39 3.40
CA TYR A 94 -8.89 16.50 4.63
C TYR A 94 -8.65 17.99 4.94
N ALA A 95 -8.86 18.38 6.19
CA ALA A 95 -8.71 19.77 6.58
C ALA A 95 -7.24 20.20 6.47
N LYS A 96 -7.01 21.34 5.84
CA LYS A 96 -5.69 21.97 5.80
C LYS A 96 -5.39 22.67 7.14
N ASP A 97 -4.13 22.63 7.56
CA ASP A 97 -3.64 23.33 8.74
C ASP A 97 -3.40 24.83 8.48
N GLY A 98 -3.25 25.22 7.22
CA GLY A 98 -3.04 26.61 6.84
C GLY A 98 -2.98 26.84 5.34
N ALA A 99 -2.25 27.89 4.96
CA ALA A 99 -1.91 28.18 3.58
C ALA A 99 -0.51 28.77 3.48
N HIS A 100 0.20 28.48 2.40
CA HIS A 100 1.49 29.11 2.11
C HIS A 100 1.31 30.60 1.83
N SER A 101 2.14 31.43 2.45
CA SER A 101 2.01 32.90 2.42
C SER A 101 2.12 33.50 1.01
N MET A 102 2.96 32.92 0.13
CA MET A 102 3.19 33.44 -1.21
C MET A 102 2.22 32.89 -2.26
N SER A 103 1.73 31.66 -2.11
CA SER A 103 0.94 30.97 -3.13
C SER A 103 -0.52 30.72 -2.74
N ALA A 104 -0.89 30.96 -1.47
CA ALA A 104 -2.20 30.62 -0.90
C ALA A 104 -2.61 29.13 -1.03
N LEU A 105 -1.68 28.27 -1.49
CA LEU A 105 -1.86 26.84 -1.56
C LEU A 105 -2.12 26.26 -0.17
N PRO A 106 -2.92 25.20 -0.06
CA PRO A 106 -3.14 24.55 1.23
C PRO A 106 -1.82 24.10 1.83
N CYS A 107 -1.78 24.13 3.16
CA CYS A 107 -0.64 23.72 3.97
C CYS A 107 -1.13 22.61 4.88
N TYR A 108 -0.52 21.43 4.82
CA TYR A 108 -0.81 20.29 5.69
C TYR A 108 0.42 19.99 6.56
N ASN A 109 0.20 19.79 7.85
CA ASN A 109 1.25 19.49 8.80
C ASN A 109 1.73 18.03 8.60
N PRO A 110 3.02 17.81 8.29
CA PRO A 110 3.55 16.47 8.03
C PRO A 110 3.49 15.54 9.25
N GLU A 111 3.62 16.06 10.48
CA GLU A 111 3.51 15.27 11.70
C GLU A 111 2.07 14.79 11.90
N THR A 112 1.09 15.66 11.67
CA THR A 112 -0.34 15.29 11.75
C THR A 112 -0.67 14.23 10.71
N LEU A 113 -0.28 14.43 9.45
CA LEU A 113 -0.52 13.47 8.38
C LEU A 113 0.12 12.10 8.67
N ARG A 114 1.34 12.09 9.21
CA ARG A 114 2.02 10.85 9.63
C ARG A 114 1.27 10.14 10.74
N ASN A 115 0.84 10.88 11.77
CA ASN A 115 0.09 10.33 12.89
C ASN A 115 -1.28 9.79 12.47
N GLU A 116 -1.86 10.35 11.41
CA GLU A 116 -3.11 9.85 10.82
C GLU A 116 -2.91 8.74 9.77
N GLY A 117 -1.66 8.32 9.54
CA GLY A 117 -1.35 7.15 8.73
C GLY A 117 -1.17 7.43 7.24
N LEU A 118 -0.97 8.69 6.82
CA LEU A 118 -0.51 8.95 5.45
C LEU A 118 0.89 8.36 5.27
N PRO A 119 1.18 7.61 4.17
CA PRO A 119 2.48 6.97 4.00
C PRO A 119 3.63 7.99 3.95
N GLU A 120 4.73 7.69 4.65
CA GLU A 120 5.90 8.58 4.73
C GLU A 120 6.47 8.94 3.35
N ALA A 121 6.45 8.00 2.40
CA ALA A 121 6.90 8.25 1.03
C ALA A 121 6.07 9.34 0.33
N ILE A 122 4.78 9.46 0.67
CA ILE A 122 3.88 10.49 0.12
C ILE A 122 4.15 11.84 0.79
N ILE A 123 4.33 11.85 2.12
CA ILE A 123 4.71 13.05 2.87
C ILE A 123 6.01 13.62 2.29
N GLN A 124 7.05 12.80 2.15
CA GLN A 124 8.34 13.23 1.61
C GLN A 124 8.26 13.71 0.16
N LYS A 125 7.49 12.99 -0.68
CA LYS A 125 7.28 13.39 -2.07
C LYS A 125 6.69 14.79 -2.16
N TYR A 126 5.74 15.15 -1.30
CA TYR A 126 5.04 16.44 -1.36
C TYR A 126 5.62 17.51 -0.43
N GLN A 127 6.66 17.20 0.35
CA GLN A 127 7.35 18.16 1.21
C GLN A 127 8.07 19.28 0.44
N ASN A 128 8.59 18.99 -0.76
CA ASN A 128 9.39 19.93 -1.54
C ASN A 128 8.70 20.49 -2.79
N ILE A 129 7.55 19.90 -3.18
CA ILE A 129 6.85 20.21 -4.44
C ILE A 129 5.33 20.28 -4.28
N GLY A 130 4.83 20.25 -3.04
CA GLY A 130 3.40 20.08 -2.75
C GLY A 130 2.93 20.88 -1.53
N PRO A 131 1.72 20.58 -1.03
CA PRO A 131 1.01 21.39 -0.05
C PRO A 131 1.44 21.10 1.39
N ILE A 132 2.61 20.51 1.61
CA ILE A 132 3.08 20.19 2.96
C ILE A 132 3.73 21.43 3.54
N CYS A 133 3.40 21.75 4.79
CA CYS A 133 4.00 22.89 5.48
C CYS A 133 5.51 22.73 5.58
N ALA A 134 6.25 23.71 5.02
CA ALA A 134 7.71 23.77 5.13
C ALA A 134 8.17 23.96 6.60
N ASP A 135 7.30 24.53 7.43
CA ASP A 135 7.55 24.86 8.84
C ASP A 135 6.57 24.10 9.77
N SER A 136 6.73 22.79 9.89
CA SER A 136 6.26 22.05 11.08
C SER A 136 7.28 22.27 12.21
N PRO A 137 6.91 22.35 13.50
CA PRO A 137 7.72 22.97 14.58
C PRO A 137 9.00 22.23 15.02
N ASN A 138 9.73 21.63 14.08
CA ASN A 138 11.14 21.26 14.19
C ASN A 138 11.95 21.93 13.05
N ALA A 139 11.76 23.23 12.85
CA ALA A 139 12.66 24.09 12.09
C ALA A 139 13.46 24.99 13.04
#